data_AF-A0A6A8LQF8-F1
#
_entry.id   AF-A0A6A8LQF8-F1
#
_cell.length_a   1.000
_cell.length_b   1.000
_cell.length_c   1.000
_cell.angle_alpha   90.00
_cell.angle_beta   90.00
_cell.angle_gamma   90.00
#
_symmetry.space_group_name_H-M   'P 1'
#
loop_
_entity.id
_entity.type
_entity.pdbx_description
1 polymer ?
#
loop_
_entity_poly.entity_id
_entity_poly.type
_entity_poly.pdbx_seq_one_letter_code
_entity_poly.pdbx_strand_id
1 'polypeptide(L)' 'IYSIKNPGKGKMSDHTSELKSQIIDSKMSDSTTLQTVVSKVLKKGNVSIKDKDLQNILSSYLGSSSSSK' A
#
# COMPACT_ATOMS: atom_id res chain seq x y z
N ILE A 1 45.66 8.08 -26.05
CA ILE A 1 44.97 7.97 -24.74
C ILE A 1 43.52 7.58 -25.02
N TYR A 2 43.11 6.34 -24.70
CA TYR A 2 41.72 5.93 -24.85
C TYR A 2 40.97 6.29 -23.56
N SER A 3 39.99 7.19 -23.67
CA SER A 3 39.06 7.46 -22.59
C SER A 3 38.16 6.22 -22.43
N ILE A 4 38.32 5.51 -21.33
CA ILE A 4 37.45 4.39 -20.97
C ILE A 4 36.07 5.01 -20.74
N LYS A 5 35.12 4.69 -21.62
CA LYS A 5 33.75 5.20 -21.59
C LYS A 5 33.18 4.93 -20.18
N ASN A 6 33.01 5.98 -19.37
CA ASN A 6 32.30 5.88 -18.10
C ASN A 6 30.79 5.88 -18.42
N PRO A 7 30.07 4.75 -18.27
CA PRO A 7 28.68 4.64 -18.69
C PRO A 7 27.70 5.52 -17.87
N GLY A 8 28.18 6.30 -16.91
CA GLY A 8 27.35 7.13 -16.06
C GLY A 8 26.40 6.29 -15.20
N LYS A 9 25.39 6.91 -14.61
CA LYS A 9 24.40 6.25 -13.73
C LYS A 9 23.26 5.57 -14.53
N GLY A 10 23.41 5.32 -15.83
CA GLY A 10 22.31 4.82 -16.68
C GLY A 10 21.20 5.86 -16.90
N LYS A 11 20.11 5.46 -17.58
CA LYS A 11 18.91 6.31 -17.75
C LYS A 11 17.88 6.01 -16.67
N MET A 12 17.06 6.99 -16.31
CA MET A 12 15.93 6.80 -15.38
C MET A 12 14.96 5.69 -15.82
N SER A 13 14.82 5.46 -17.13
CA SER A 13 14.06 4.34 -17.68
C SER A 13 14.56 2.99 -17.17
N ASP A 14 15.87 2.85 -17.03
CA ASP A 14 16.55 1.60 -16.68
C ASP A 14 16.32 1.27 -15.19
N HIS A 15 16.13 2.30 -14.37
CA HIS A 15 15.85 2.20 -12.93
C HIS A 15 14.37 2.34 -12.58
N THR A 16 13.48 2.52 -13.55
CA THR A 16 12.04 2.73 -13.28
C THR A 16 11.42 1.54 -12.55
N SER A 17 11.84 0.32 -12.87
CA SER A 17 11.37 -0.88 -12.17
C SER A 17 11.83 -0.92 -10.72
N GLU A 18 13.08 -0.53 -10.47
CA GLU A 18 13.68 -0.48 -9.12
C GLU A 18 12.98 0.57 -8.26
N LEU A 19 12.77 1.77 -8.78
CA LEU A 19 12.07 2.85 -8.09
C LEU A 19 10.60 2.47 -7.78
N LYS A 20 9.93 1.79 -8.71
CA LYS A 20 8.59 1.25 -8.46
C LYS A 20 8.60 0.22 -7.33
N SER A 21 9.58 -0.69 -7.32
CA SER A 21 9.72 -1.67 -6.23
C SER A 21 9.90 -0.97 -4.89
N GLN A 22 10.82 -0.01 -4.79
CA GLN A 22 11.07 0.74 -3.56
C GLN A 22 9.82 1.48 -3.05
N ILE A 23 9.02 2.06 -3.96
CA ILE A 23 7.76 2.72 -3.59
C ILE A 23 6.73 1.69 -3.10
N ILE A 24 6.63 0.54 -3.75
CA ILE A 24 5.71 -0.53 -3.34
C ILE A 24 6.15 -1.07 -1.98
N ASP A 25 7.42 -1.35 -1.78
CA ASP A 25 7.98 -1.82 -0.49
C ASP A 25 7.72 -0.81 0.62
N SER A 26 7.95 0.47 0.36
CA SER A 26 7.62 1.55 1.30
C SER A 26 6.12 1.58 1.63
N LYS A 27 5.24 1.45 0.62
CA LYS A 27 3.78 1.42 0.83
C LYS A 27 3.28 0.14 1.50
N MET A 28 3.97 -1.00 1.32
CA MET A 28 3.68 -2.24 2.02
C MET A 28 4.09 -2.17 3.49
N SER A 29 5.15 -1.43 3.82
CA SER A 29 5.52 -1.16 5.21
C SER A 29 4.59 -0.15 5.90
N ASP A 30 3.82 0.62 5.15
CA ASP A 30 2.84 1.57 5.68
C ASP A 30 1.52 0.86 6.03
N SER A 31 1.38 0.56 7.32
CA SER A 31 0.17 -0.04 7.91
C SER A 31 -1.11 0.75 7.59
N THR A 32 -1.04 2.07 7.36
CA THR A 32 -2.21 2.92 7.04
C THR A 32 -2.72 2.64 5.63
N THR A 33 -1.78 2.51 4.68
CA THR A 33 -2.09 2.16 3.30
C THR A 33 -2.67 0.75 3.21
N LEU A 34 -2.06 -0.22 3.90
CA LEU A 34 -2.57 -1.58 3.97
C LEU A 34 -3.99 -1.63 4.55
N GLN A 35 -4.21 -0.99 5.71
CA GLN A 35 -5.55 -0.93 6.31
C GLN A 35 -6.55 -0.32 5.34
N THR A 36 -6.25 0.83 4.73
CA THR A 36 -7.14 1.50 3.78
C THR A 36 -7.51 0.63 2.57
N VAL A 37 -6.55 -0.11 2.01
CA VAL A 37 -6.80 -1.02 0.88
C VAL A 37 -7.71 -2.17 1.32
N VAL A 38 -7.43 -2.78 2.48
CA VAL A 38 -8.26 -3.84 3.06
C VAL A 38 -9.68 -3.33 3.33
N SER A 39 -9.84 -2.14 3.93
CA SER A 39 -11.14 -1.49 4.15
C SER A 39 -11.91 -1.30 2.83
N LYS A 40 -11.24 -0.84 1.78
CA LYS A 40 -11.86 -0.60 0.46
C LYS A 40 -12.32 -1.90 -0.18
N VAL A 41 -11.51 -2.96 -0.12
CA VAL A 41 -11.87 -4.28 -0.66
C VAL A 41 -13.05 -4.87 0.12
N LEU A 42 -13.04 -4.79 1.46
CA LEU A 42 -14.14 -5.24 2.31
C LEU A 42 -15.45 -4.48 2.03
N LYS A 43 -15.39 -3.15 1.90
CA LYS A 43 -16.54 -2.32 1.53
C LYS A 43 -17.06 -2.65 0.12
N LYS A 44 -16.15 -2.81 -0.85
CA LYS A 44 -16.51 -3.13 -2.25
C LYS A 44 -17.12 -4.53 -2.40
N GLY A 45 -16.67 -5.49 -1.60
CA GLY A 45 -17.21 -6.84 -1.57
C GLY A 45 -18.63 -6.93 -0.97
N ASN A 46 -19.22 -5.81 -0.55
CA ASN A 46 -20.50 -5.74 0.16
C ASN A 46 -20.57 -6.78 1.29
N VAL A 47 -19.46 -6.94 2.02
CA VAL A 47 -19.35 -7.88 3.13
C VAL A 47 -20.28 -7.39 4.23
N SER A 48 -21.54 -7.80 4.16
CA SER A 48 -22.47 -7.66 5.26
C SER A 48 -21.95 -8.58 6.35
N ILE A 49 -21.33 -8.00 7.37
CA ILE A 49 -20.81 -8.76 8.51
C ILE A 49 -22.01 -9.27 9.30
N LYS A 50 -22.54 -10.42 8.87
CA LYS A 50 -23.66 -11.12 9.49
C LYS A 50 -23.23 -11.86 10.76
N ASP A 51 -21.94 -12.11 10.92
CA ASP A 51 -21.37 -12.85 12.04
C ASP A 51 -20.82 -11.90 13.11
N LYS A 52 -21.39 -11.98 14.33
CA LYS A 52 -21.15 -10.99 15.39
C LYS A 52 -19.71 -11.03 15.93
N ASP A 53 -19.06 -12.18 15.83
CA ASP A 53 -17.68 -12.36 16.27
C ASP A 53 -16.67 -11.72 15.30
N LEU A 54 -17.00 -11.72 14.00
CA LEU A 54 -16.20 -11.07 12.96
C LEU A 54 -16.40 -9.56 12.92
N GLN A 55 -17.50 -9.03 13.50
CA GLN A 55 -17.72 -7.58 13.60
C GLN A 55 -16.63 -6.91 14.42
N ASN A 56 -16.27 -7.44 15.58
CA ASN A 56 -15.27 -6.82 16.45
C ASN A 56 -13.88 -6.83 15.81
N ILE A 57 -13.48 -7.93 15.18
CA ILE A 57 -12.17 -8.07 14.52
C ILE A 57 -12.05 -7.13 13.32
N LEU A 58 -13.09 -7.06 12.49
CA LEU A 58 -13.09 -6.25 11.27
C LEU A 58 -13.48 -4.78 11.50
N SER A 59 -14.05 -4.44 12.67
CA SER A 59 -14.37 -3.05 13.05
C SER A 59 -13.14 -2.14 13.04
N SER A 60 -11.99 -2.69 13.44
CA SER A 60 -10.70 -2.00 13.41
C SER A 60 -10.29 -1.59 11.98
N TYR A 61 -10.64 -2.41 10.98
CA TYR A 61 -10.39 -2.14 9.56
C TYR A 61 -11.50 -1.31 8.90
N LEU A 62 -12.74 -1.35 9.38
CA LEU A 62 -13.83 -0.56 8.80
C LEU A 62 -13.88 0.89 9.31
N GLY A 63 -13.23 1.14 10.45
CA GLY A 63 -13.07 2.46 11.04
C GLY A 63 -14.34 2.97 11.69
N SER A 64 -14.28 3.14 13.02
CA SER A 64 -15.23 3.95 13.78
C SER A 64 -15.22 5.38 13.24
N SER A 65 -16.25 5.75 12.50
CA SER A 65 -16.68 7.14 12.39
C SER A 65 -17.35 7.54 13.70
N SER A 66 -16.58 7.70 14.77
CA SER A 66 -17.00 8.49 15.93
C SER A 66 -15.79 9.13 16.57
N SER A 67 -15.34 10.23 15.97
CA SER A 67 -14.88 11.36 16.78
C SER A 67 -16.08 12.26 16.96
N SER A 68 -16.94 11.92 17.91
CA SER A 68 -17.91 12.83 18.48
C SER A 68 -17.16 14.00 19.12
N LYS A 69 -17.28 15.19 18.53
CA LYS A 69 -17.48 16.46 19.24
C LYS A 69 -18.01 17.51 18.28
#